data_AF-A0A2A6JGV0-F1
#
_entry.id   AF-A0A2A6JGV0-F1
#
_cell.length_a   1.000
_cell.length_b   1.000
_cell.length_c   1.000
_cell.angle_alpha   90.00
_cell.angle_beta   90.00
_cell.angle_gamma   90.00
#
_symmetry.space_group_name_H-M   'P 1'
#
loop_
_entity.id
_entity.type
_entity.pdbx_description
1 polymer ?
#
loop_
_entity_poly.entity_id
_entity_poly.type
_entity_poly.pdbx_seq_one_letter_code
_entity_poly.pdbx_strand_id
1 'polypeptide(L)'
;MLAERLVRDLLPPSMASWLAAQEVKARMGMEPFPRVPEPEKTPEMREAVSTVLRSLSEILEPSSGRRPELAVEIAKLFAAFNLYTGDAAKSAAQVEVWGEQLGEFPLFAIRKAFRWAVRGEGKIPSLASFISDVKLAMGLNVQERKRLLQQWSKQQHVCYLRRPCE
;
A
#
# COMPACT_ATOMS: atom_id res chain seq x y z
N MET A 1 -10.27 4.63 -3.28
CA MET A 1 -9.60 4.98 -2.00
C MET A 1 -8.61 6.12 -2.22
N LEU A 2 -8.21 6.91 -1.20
CA LEU A 2 -7.27 8.03 -1.39
C LEU A 2 -5.93 7.58 -2.01
N ALA A 3 -5.37 6.45 -1.54
CA ALA A 3 -4.13 5.89 -2.09
C ALA A 3 -4.27 5.51 -3.58
N GLU A 4 -5.40 4.94 -4.00
CA GLU A 4 -5.68 4.60 -5.40
C GLU A 4 -5.86 5.85 -6.27
N ARG A 5 -6.54 6.87 -5.74
CA ARG A 5 -6.72 8.16 -6.44
C ARG A 5 -5.38 8.86 -6.64
N LEU A 6 -4.49 8.79 -5.66
CA LEU A 6 -3.13 9.35 -5.77
C LEU A 6 -2.32 8.73 -6.92
N VAL A 7 -2.48 7.44 -7.17
CA VAL A 7 -1.76 6.73 -8.24
C VAL A 7 -2.53 6.63 -9.56
N ARG A 8 -3.71 7.25 -9.67
CA ARG A 8 -4.56 7.25 -10.88
C ARG A 8 -4.93 8.64 -11.33
N ASP A 9 -5.63 9.38 -10.48
CA ASP A 9 -6.33 10.61 -10.84
C ASP A 9 -5.52 11.87 -10.54
N LEU A 10 -4.60 11.79 -9.56
CA LEU A 10 -3.81 12.93 -9.09
C LEU A 10 -2.40 12.98 -9.67
N LEU A 11 -2.06 12.01 -10.52
CA LEU A 11 -0.83 12.04 -11.31
C LEU A 11 -1.09 12.78 -12.63
N PRO A 12 -0.07 13.45 -13.20
CA PRO A 12 -0.14 13.93 -14.56
C PRO A 12 -0.58 12.81 -15.54
N PRO A 13 -1.43 13.10 -16.54
CA PRO A 13 -2.03 12.05 -17.39
C PRO A 13 -1.03 11.14 -18.10
N SER A 14 0.12 11.68 -18.52
CA SER A 14 1.20 10.89 -19.14
C SER A 14 1.80 9.88 -18.16
N MET A 15 2.00 10.27 -16.90
CA MET A 15 2.49 9.39 -15.83
C MET A 15 1.47 8.31 -15.46
N ALA A 16 0.20 8.69 -15.30
CA ALA A 16 -0.86 7.74 -15.01
C ALA A 16 -1.01 6.68 -16.13
N SER A 17 -0.94 7.11 -17.39
CA SER A 17 -1.00 6.24 -18.56
C SER A 17 0.20 5.32 -18.65
N TRP A 18 1.40 5.83 -18.39
CA TRP A 18 2.62 5.02 -18.37
C TRP A 18 2.59 3.96 -17.26
N LEU A 19 2.14 4.32 -16.05
CA LEU A 19 1.97 3.35 -14.97
C LEU A 19 0.98 2.24 -15.35
N ALA A 20 -0.16 2.60 -15.94
CA ALA A 20 -1.13 1.62 -16.42
C ALA A 20 -0.53 0.70 -17.50
N ALA A 21 0.29 1.24 -18.41
CA ALA A 21 1.01 0.46 -19.41
C ALA A 21 2.01 -0.53 -18.79
N GLN A 22 2.79 -0.10 -17.78
CA GLN A 22 3.71 -0.98 -17.06
C GLN A 22 2.98 -2.12 -16.34
N GLU A 23 1.81 -1.85 -15.77
CA GLU A 23 0.98 -2.89 -15.15
C GLU A 23 0.47 -3.91 -16.16
N VAL A 24 -0.03 -3.44 -17.31
CA VAL A 24 -0.48 -4.33 -18.39
C VAL A 24 0.68 -5.19 -18.88
N LYS A 25 1.86 -4.60 -19.06
CA LYS A 25 3.08 -5.32 -19.42
C LYS A 25 3.46 -6.38 -18.41
N ALA A 26 3.47 -6.04 -17.12
CA ALA A 26 3.79 -6.98 -16.05
C ALA A 26 2.80 -8.15 -15.98
N ARG A 27 1.50 -7.89 -16.24
CA ARG A 27 0.45 -8.92 -16.19
C ARG A 27 0.44 -9.82 -17.43
N MET A 28 0.61 -9.25 -18.62
CA MET A 28 0.42 -9.96 -19.88
C MET A 28 1.73 -10.50 -20.47
N GLY A 29 2.89 -10.05 -19.96
CA GLY A 29 4.20 -10.38 -20.53
C GLY A 29 4.46 -9.75 -21.90
N MET A 30 3.62 -8.81 -22.33
CA MET A 30 3.66 -8.19 -23.66
C MET A 30 3.60 -6.67 -23.55
N GLU A 31 4.24 -5.96 -24.47
CA GLU A 31 4.11 -4.50 -24.55
C GLU A 31 2.65 -4.12 -24.91
N PRO A 32 2.03 -3.20 -24.16
CA PRO A 32 0.69 -2.72 -24.49
C PRO A 32 0.70 -1.98 -25.84
N PHE A 33 -0.37 -2.16 -26.60
CA PHE A 33 -0.61 -1.45 -27.86
C PHE A 33 -1.83 -0.51 -27.71
N PRO A 34 -1.71 0.77 -28.09
CA PRO A 34 -0.51 1.45 -28.60
C PRO A 34 0.57 1.60 -27.51
N ARG A 35 1.84 1.68 -27.94
CA ARG A 35 2.97 1.87 -27.02
C ARG A 35 2.82 3.22 -26.31
N VAL A 36 2.91 3.20 -24.99
CA VAL A 36 2.89 4.40 -24.16
C VAL A 36 4.34 4.81 -23.85
N PRO A 37 4.79 6.01 -24.27
CA PRO A 37 6.16 6.46 -24.00
C PRO A 37 6.38 6.69 -22.51
N GLU A 38 7.64 6.57 -22.07
CA GLU A 38 8.04 6.98 -20.72
C GLU A 38 7.89 8.51 -20.57
N PRO A 39 7.27 9.01 -19.48
CA PRO A 39 7.10 10.45 -19.26
C PRO A 39 8.43 11.18 -19.11
N GLU A 40 8.52 12.35 -19.73
CA GLU A 40 9.66 13.23 -19.60
C GLU A 40 9.84 13.74 -18.16
N LYS A 41 11.10 13.81 -17.71
CA LYS A 41 11.46 14.21 -16.34
C LYS A 41 11.59 15.73 -16.21
N THR A 42 10.58 16.49 -16.63
CA THR A 42 10.56 17.95 -16.45
C THR A 42 10.49 18.32 -14.95
N PRO A 43 10.91 19.53 -14.54
CA PRO A 43 10.81 19.96 -13.14
C PRO A 43 9.40 19.81 -12.56
N GLU A 44 8.38 20.18 -13.33
CA GLU A 44 6.97 20.13 -12.93
C GLU A 44 6.50 18.68 -12.76
N MET A 45 6.89 17.78 -13.67
CA MET A 45 6.58 16.36 -13.57
C MET A 45 7.22 15.74 -12.32
N ARG A 46 8.47 16.11 -12.02
CA ARG A 46 9.17 15.63 -10.82
C ARG A 46 8.51 16.11 -9.54
N GLU A 47 8.13 17.39 -9.49
CA GLU A 47 7.46 17.96 -8.33
C GLU A 47 6.12 17.25 -8.06
N ALA A 48 5.31 17.05 -9.11
CA ALA A 48 4.05 16.32 -9.00
C ALA A 48 4.27 14.88 -8.50
N VAL A 49 5.21 14.13 -9.09
CA VAL A 49 5.52 12.76 -8.67
C VAL A 49 6.07 12.71 -7.24
N SER A 50 6.93 13.65 -6.86
CA SER A 50 7.50 13.72 -5.50
C SER A 50 6.42 14.00 -4.45
N THR A 51 5.47 14.88 -4.77
CA THR A 51 4.32 15.18 -3.90
C THR A 51 3.46 13.94 -3.71
N VAL A 52 3.14 13.23 -4.81
CA VAL A 52 2.38 11.98 -4.74
C VAL A 52 3.13 10.91 -3.95
N LEU A 53 4.45 10.76 -4.15
CA LEU A 53 5.26 9.79 -3.40
C LEU A 53 5.33 10.09 -1.90
N ARG A 54 5.39 11.36 -1.51
CA ARG A 54 5.32 11.80 -0.11
C ARG A 54 3.98 11.43 0.49
N SER A 55 2.87 11.84 -0.14
CA SER A 55 1.52 11.52 0.35
C SER A 55 1.26 10.02 0.41
N LEU A 56 1.73 9.23 -0.57
CA LEU A 56 1.64 7.78 -0.52
C LEU A 56 2.47 7.17 0.61
N SER A 57 3.61 7.76 0.94
CA SER A 57 4.44 7.27 2.05
C SER A 57 3.81 7.55 3.40
N GLU A 58 3.17 8.71 3.56
CA GLU A 58 2.39 9.04 4.76
C GLU A 58 1.15 8.15 4.90
N ILE A 59 0.40 7.92 3.82
CA ILE A 59 -0.81 7.09 3.85
C ILE A 59 -0.46 5.62 4.12
N LEU A 60 0.60 5.12 3.50
CA LEU A 60 1.05 3.72 3.61
C LEU A 60 2.03 3.52 4.76
N GLU A 61 2.12 4.46 5.70
CA GLU A 61 2.96 4.33 6.89
C GLU A 61 2.56 3.05 7.66
N PRO A 62 3.53 2.16 7.97
CA PRO A 62 3.26 0.96 8.73
C PRO A 62 2.67 1.27 10.11
N SER A 63 1.73 0.44 10.58
CA SER A 63 1.11 0.63 11.89
C SER A 63 2.01 0.23 13.07
N SER A 64 3.18 -0.36 12.82
CA SER A 64 4.17 -0.73 13.84
C SER A 64 4.66 0.45 14.68
N GLY A 65 4.67 1.68 14.13
CA GLY A 65 4.96 2.90 14.88
C GLY A 65 3.80 3.40 15.75
N ARG A 66 2.60 2.81 15.59
CA ARG A 66 1.34 3.16 16.25
C ARG A 66 0.74 1.93 16.95
N ARG A 67 1.60 1.23 17.74
CA ARG A 67 1.24 -0.04 18.40
C ARG A 67 -0.01 0.06 19.28
N PRO A 68 -0.21 1.10 20.11
CA PRO A 68 -1.41 1.21 20.93
C PRO A 68 -2.69 1.24 20.08
N GLU A 69 -2.69 2.01 18.99
CA GLU A 69 -3.82 2.11 18.09
C GLU A 69 -4.08 0.81 17.35
N LEU A 70 -3.02 0.14 16.91
CA LEU A 70 -3.11 -1.19 16.28
C LEU A 70 -3.75 -2.21 17.23
N ALA A 71 -3.27 -2.26 18.48
CA ALA A 71 -3.81 -3.16 19.50
C ALA A 71 -5.31 -2.90 19.75
N VAL A 72 -5.73 -1.63 19.78
CA VAL A 72 -7.15 -1.26 19.91
C VAL A 72 -7.98 -1.76 18.73
N GLU A 73 -7.51 -1.65 17.49
CA GLU A 73 -8.27 -2.16 16.34
C GLU A 73 -8.37 -3.69 16.32
N ILE A 74 -7.31 -4.39 16.75
CA ILE A 74 -7.33 -5.86 16.87
C ILE A 74 -8.28 -6.29 17.99
N ALA A 75 -8.25 -5.62 19.14
CA ALA A 75 -9.16 -5.90 20.24
C ALA A 75 -10.63 -5.71 19.82
N LYS A 76 -10.93 -4.67 19.03
CA LYS A 76 -12.27 -4.47 18.46
C LYS A 76 -12.68 -5.61 17.51
N LEU A 77 -11.74 -6.12 16.70
CA LEU A 77 -11.98 -7.29 15.86
C LEU A 77 -12.40 -8.49 16.70
N PHE A 78 -11.63 -8.82 17.74
CA PHE A 78 -11.96 -9.96 18.60
C PHE A 78 -13.28 -9.78 19.35
N ALA A 79 -13.54 -8.57 19.86
CA ALA A 79 -14.80 -8.24 20.50
C ALA A 79 -16.00 -8.38 19.55
N ALA A 80 -15.87 -7.95 18.29
CA ALA A 80 -16.94 -8.05 17.29
C ALA A 80 -17.34 -9.50 16.96
N PHE A 81 -16.44 -10.46 17.15
CA PHE A 81 -16.69 -11.89 16.95
C PHE A 81 -16.93 -12.66 18.27
N ASN A 82 -17.18 -11.95 19.37
CA ASN A 82 -17.41 -12.53 20.71
C ASN A 82 -16.30 -13.49 21.16
N LEU A 83 -15.04 -13.23 20.78
CA LEU A 83 -13.88 -13.95 21.32
C LEU A 83 -13.54 -13.41 22.70
N TYR A 84 -14.43 -13.65 23.65
CA TYR A 84 -14.13 -13.42 25.05
C TYR A 84 -13.69 -14.75 25.66
N THR A 85 -12.40 -14.85 25.99
CA THR A 85 -11.83 -16.09 26.57
C THR A 85 -12.03 -16.20 28.09
N GLY A 86 -12.52 -15.14 28.75
CA GLY A 86 -12.53 -15.04 30.22
C GLY A 86 -11.14 -14.87 30.84
N ASP A 87 -10.09 -14.91 30.01
CA ASP A 87 -8.68 -14.86 30.39
C ASP A 87 -8.02 -13.65 29.72
N ALA A 88 -7.77 -12.62 30.52
CA ALA A 88 -7.20 -11.37 30.04
C ALA A 88 -5.78 -11.58 29.47
N ALA A 89 -5.01 -12.52 30.02
CA ALA A 89 -3.65 -12.81 29.55
C ALA A 89 -3.68 -13.47 28.17
N LYS A 90 -4.59 -14.41 27.95
CA LYS A 90 -4.78 -15.02 26.61
C LYS A 90 -5.25 -14.01 25.57
N SER A 91 -6.18 -13.14 25.95
CA SER A 91 -6.67 -12.08 25.06
C SER A 91 -5.56 -11.11 24.67
N ALA A 92 -4.71 -10.71 25.63
CA ALA A 92 -3.55 -9.86 25.37
C ALA A 92 -2.54 -10.54 24.43
N ALA A 93 -2.22 -11.82 24.66
CA ALA A 93 -1.32 -12.58 23.81
C ALA A 93 -1.84 -12.72 22.36
N GLN A 94 -3.15 -12.91 22.19
CA GLN A 94 -3.75 -12.95 20.84
C GLN A 94 -3.62 -11.60 20.12
N VAL A 95 -3.82 -10.49 20.84
CA VAL A 95 -3.67 -9.14 20.28
C VAL A 95 -2.22 -8.89 19.87
N GLU A 96 -1.27 -9.33 20.68
CA GLU A 96 0.16 -9.21 20.39
C GLU A 96 0.56 -9.99 19.13
N VAL A 97 0.17 -11.25 19.02
CA VAL A 97 0.45 -12.10 17.83
C VAL A 97 -0.10 -11.47 16.55
N TRP A 98 -1.34 -10.97 16.59
CA TRP A 98 -1.92 -10.27 15.44
C TRP A 98 -1.23 -8.93 15.17
N GLY A 99 -0.82 -8.22 16.23
CA GLY A 99 -0.12 -6.93 16.14
C GLY A 99 1.24 -7.05 15.47
N GLU A 100 1.99 -8.11 15.76
CA GLU A 100 3.27 -8.39 15.11
C GLU A 100 3.11 -8.60 13.60
N GLN A 101 2.10 -9.37 13.19
CA GLN A 101 1.86 -9.68 11.78
C GLN A 101 1.20 -8.51 11.03
N LEU A 102 0.37 -7.72 11.71
CA LEU A 102 -0.34 -6.60 11.08
C LEU A 102 0.45 -5.29 11.09
N GLY A 103 1.50 -5.19 11.91
CA GLY A 103 2.30 -3.97 12.07
C GLY A 103 2.97 -3.49 10.78
N GLU A 104 3.19 -4.37 9.79
CA GLU A 104 3.74 -3.99 8.49
C GLU A 104 2.73 -3.25 7.60
N PHE A 105 1.44 -3.31 7.90
CA PHE A 105 0.37 -2.72 7.10
C PHE A 105 -0.10 -1.39 7.67
N PRO A 106 -0.61 -0.48 6.82
CA PRO A 106 -1.15 0.79 7.27
C PRO A 106 -2.49 0.62 8.00
N LEU A 107 -2.69 1.41 9.06
CA LEU A 107 -3.83 1.28 9.96
C LEU A 107 -5.19 1.46 9.24
N PHE A 108 -5.25 2.29 8.19
CA PHE A 108 -6.48 2.47 7.42
C PHE A 108 -6.91 1.18 6.71
N ALA A 109 -5.96 0.37 6.24
CA ALA A 109 -6.24 -0.86 5.50
C ALA A 109 -6.77 -1.92 6.48
N ILE A 110 -6.16 -2.02 7.65
CA ILE A 110 -6.61 -2.88 8.76
C ILE A 110 -8.04 -2.53 9.16
N ARG A 111 -8.34 -1.24 9.39
CA ARG A 111 -9.69 -0.76 9.71
C ARG A 111 -10.72 -1.05 8.62
N LYS A 112 -10.29 -1.03 7.35
CA LYS A 112 -11.17 -1.35 6.22
C LYS A 112 -11.44 -2.85 6.12
N ALA A 113 -10.41 -3.69 6.24
CA ALA A 113 -10.54 -5.14 6.30
C ALA A 113 -11.41 -5.59 7.48
N PHE A 114 -11.23 -4.98 8.65
CA PHE A 114 -12.11 -5.17 9.81
C PHE A 114 -13.58 -4.93 9.47
N ARG A 115 -13.91 -3.81 8.81
CA ARG A 115 -15.29 -3.52 8.39
C ARG A 115 -15.84 -4.53 7.37
N TRP A 116 -14.99 -5.13 6.55
CA TRP A 116 -15.39 -6.19 5.62
C TRP A 116 -15.69 -7.48 6.37
N ALA A 117 -14.79 -7.91 7.25
CA ALA A 117 -14.96 -9.11 8.07
C ALA A 117 -16.25 -9.06 8.89
N VAL A 118 -16.50 -7.94 9.60
CA VAL A 118 -17.71 -7.78 10.44
C VAL A 118 -19.02 -7.82 9.62
N ARG A 119 -19.00 -7.41 8.35
CA ARG A 119 -20.20 -7.39 7.50
C ARG A 119 -20.40 -8.69 6.73
N GLY A 120 -19.32 -9.37 6.38
CA GLY A 120 -19.32 -10.50 5.44
C GLY A 120 -19.17 -11.86 6.10
N GLU A 121 -18.58 -11.94 7.29
CA GLU A 121 -18.27 -13.21 7.94
C GLU A 121 -19.10 -13.45 9.19
N GLY A 122 -19.60 -14.69 9.36
CA GLY A 122 -20.29 -15.13 10.57
C GLY A 122 -19.35 -15.66 11.67
N LYS A 123 -18.04 -15.68 11.42
CA LYS A 123 -16.99 -16.14 12.33
C LYS A 123 -15.73 -15.31 12.15
N ILE A 124 -14.82 -15.34 13.12
CA ILE A 124 -13.55 -14.63 12.95
C ILE A 124 -12.76 -15.21 11.76
N PRO A 125 -12.18 -14.36 10.88
CA PRO A 125 -11.26 -14.82 9.85
C PRO A 125 -9.99 -15.41 10.47
N SER A 126 -9.37 -16.36 9.77
CA SER A 126 -7.98 -16.71 10.08
C SER A 126 -7.08 -15.49 9.84
N LEU A 127 -5.96 -15.40 10.57
CA LEU A 127 -4.99 -14.31 10.39
C LEU A 127 -4.51 -14.20 8.93
N ALA A 128 -4.28 -15.33 8.25
CA ALA A 128 -3.87 -15.34 6.84
C ALA A 128 -4.96 -14.79 5.89
N SER A 129 -6.23 -15.15 6.14
CA SER A 129 -7.37 -14.61 5.37
C SER A 129 -7.49 -13.10 5.60
N PHE A 130 -7.39 -12.68 6.86
CA PHE A 130 -7.47 -11.27 7.23
C PHE A 130 -6.32 -10.45 6.62
N ILE A 131 -5.09 -10.97 6.61
CA ILE A 131 -3.95 -10.32 5.93
C ILE A 131 -4.23 -10.17 4.42
N SER A 132 -4.87 -11.15 3.80
CA SER A 132 -5.25 -11.07 2.38
C SER A 132 -6.26 -9.93 2.16
N ASP A 133 -7.25 -9.79 3.05
CA ASP A 133 -8.20 -8.66 3.02
C ASP A 133 -7.52 -7.32 3.30
N VAL A 134 -6.52 -7.27 4.20
CA VAL A 134 -5.74 -6.05 4.44
C VAL A 134 -4.97 -5.64 3.17
N LYS A 135 -4.35 -6.59 2.47
CA LYS A 135 -3.68 -6.33 1.19
C LYS A 135 -4.65 -5.81 0.13
N LEU A 136 -5.84 -6.42 0.01
CA LEU A 136 -6.90 -5.93 -0.87
C LEU A 136 -7.39 -4.54 -0.43
N ALA A 137 -7.50 -4.30 0.87
CA ALA A 137 -7.95 -3.04 1.44
C ALA A 137 -6.97 -1.91 1.15
N MET A 138 -5.66 -2.15 1.08
CA MET A 138 -4.64 -1.14 0.70
C MET A 138 -4.85 -0.60 -0.71
N GLY A 139 -5.51 -1.37 -1.58
CA GLY A 139 -5.80 -1.01 -2.97
C GLY A 139 -4.93 -1.79 -3.95
N LEU A 140 -5.52 -2.14 -5.09
CA LEU A 140 -4.86 -2.94 -6.12
C LEU A 140 -3.67 -2.17 -6.70
N ASN A 141 -2.52 -2.83 -6.74
CA ASN A 141 -1.26 -2.33 -7.31
C ASN A 141 -0.72 -1.03 -6.72
N VAL A 142 -1.26 -0.51 -5.61
CA VAL A 142 -0.81 0.77 -5.02
C VAL A 142 0.68 0.70 -4.65
N GLN A 143 1.11 -0.39 -4.02
CA GLN A 143 2.53 -0.62 -3.68
C GLN A 143 3.41 -0.75 -4.92
N GLU A 144 2.93 -1.45 -5.95
CA GLU A 144 3.66 -1.64 -7.19
C GLU A 144 3.81 -0.34 -7.97
N ARG A 145 2.74 0.46 -8.08
CA ARG A 145 2.79 1.80 -8.66
C ARG A 145 3.72 2.73 -7.88
N LYS A 146 3.69 2.69 -6.54
CA LYS A 146 4.64 3.42 -5.70
C LYS A 146 6.09 3.01 -6.02
N ARG A 147 6.36 1.71 -6.14
CA ARG A 147 7.68 1.17 -6.52
C ARG A 147 8.13 1.68 -7.90
N LEU A 148 7.25 1.64 -8.90
CA LEU A 148 7.53 2.15 -10.25
C LEU A 148 7.82 3.66 -10.25
N LEU A 149 7.02 4.45 -9.53
CA LEU A 149 7.26 5.90 -9.37
C LEU A 149 8.61 6.19 -8.69
N GLN A 150 8.97 5.43 -7.66
CA GLN A 150 10.28 5.54 -7.01
C GLN A 150 11.43 5.18 -7.95
N GLN A 151 11.27 4.15 -8.78
CA GLN A 151 12.28 3.75 -9.77
C GLN A 151 12.45 4.82 -10.85
N TRP A 152 11.35 5.31 -11.40
CA TRP A 152 11.35 6.41 -12.37
C TRP A 152 12.04 7.65 -11.79
N SER A 153 11.76 8.00 -10.52
CA SER A 153 12.39 9.13 -9.83
C SER A 153 13.90 8.95 -9.59
N LYS A 154 14.37 7.73 -9.29
CA LYS A 154 15.78 7.43 -8.94
C LYS A 154 16.75 7.31 -10.11
N GLN A 155 16.27 7.06 -11.33
CA GLN A 155 17.08 6.75 -12.52
C GLN A 155 18.08 7.85 -12.99
N GLN A 156 18.35 8.92 -12.23
CA GLN A 156 19.35 9.95 -12.58
C GLN A 156 20.65 9.94 -11.77
N HIS A 157 20.80 9.16 -10.69
CA HIS A 157 22.10 9.12 -9.99
C HIS A 157 23.24 8.47 -10.79
N VAL A 158 22.95 7.84 -11.93
CA VAL A 158 23.97 7.13 -12.74
C VAL A 158 24.48 7.97 -13.93
N CYS A 159 23.75 8.99 -14.39
CA CYS A 159 24.13 9.71 -15.62
C CYS A 159 24.98 10.98 -15.38
N TYR A 160 25.08 11.49 -14.15
CA TYR A 160 25.90 12.68 -13.85
C TYR A 160 27.37 12.38 -13.48
N LEU A 161 27.76 11.10 -13.35
CA LEU A 161 29.13 10.70 -12.99
C LEU A 161 29.97 10.17 -14.15
N ARG A 162 29.47 10.18 -15.39
CA ARG A 162 30.30 9.98 -16.59
C ARG A 162 30.60 11.33 -17.23
N ARG A 163 31.49 12.12 -16.60
CA ARG A 163 32.34 13.00 -17.39
C ARG A 163 33.36 12.11 -18.11
N PRO A 164 33.63 12.28 -19.41
CA PRO A 164 34.83 11.70 -19.99
C PRO A 164 36.05 12.31 -19.28
N CYS A 165 36.97 11.44 -18.85
CA CYS A 165 38.32 11.82 -18.46
C CYS A 165 39.02 12.43 -19.68
N GLU A 166 39.73 13.54 -19.43
CA GLU A 166 40.87 14.12 -20.16
C GLU A 166 40.81 14.24 -21.69
#